data_AF-A0A925K968-F1
#
_entry.id   AF-A0A925K968-F1
#
_cell.length_a   1.000
_cell.length_b   1.000
_cell.length_c   1.000
_cell.angle_alpha   90.00
_cell.angle_beta   90.00
_cell.angle_gamma   90.00
#
_symmetry.space_group_name_H-M   'P 1'
#
loop_
_entity.id
_entity.type
_entity.pdbx_description
1 polymer ?
#
loop_
_entity_poly.entity_id
_entity_poly.type
_entity_poly.pdbx_seq_one_letter_code
_entity_poly.pdbx_strand_id
1 'polypeptide(L)'
;MLIAFMLMSNIVYAQNAMPGKNSICWSPFRIADPVNPRIELGFERSHSKNYALNISAGYMTRFFNMNAFSNYIGVRVSVEEKYFVPFGPEFSNRN
;
A
#
# COMPACT_ATOMS: atom_id res chain seq x y z
N MET A 1 10.83 -5.21 -24.65
CA MET A 1 9.61 -5.14 -23.79
C MET A 1 9.75 -5.83 -22.44
N LEU A 2 10.48 -6.96 -22.29
CA LEU A 2 10.60 -7.67 -21.00
C LEU A 2 11.28 -6.85 -19.88
N ILE A 3 12.28 -6.01 -20.23
CA ILE A 3 13.07 -5.21 -19.27
C ILE A 3 12.25 -4.07 -18.65
N ALA A 4 11.29 -3.50 -19.40
CA ALA A 4 10.42 -2.44 -18.88
C ALA A 4 9.46 -2.96 -17.79
N PHE A 5 9.10 -4.24 -17.84
CA PHE A 5 8.22 -4.88 -16.86
C PHE A 5 8.94 -5.18 -15.53
N MET A 6 10.25 -5.44 -15.57
CA MET A 6 11.06 -5.67 -14.37
C MET A 6 11.44 -4.37 -13.63
N LEU A 7 11.35 -3.21 -14.29
CA LEU A 7 11.58 -1.89 -13.67
C LEU A 7 10.33 -1.29 -13.05
N MET A 8 9.16 -1.96 -13.13
CA MET A 8 8.00 -1.63 -12.30
C MET A 8 8.19 -2.20 -10.90
N SER A 9 9.32 -1.88 -10.26
CA SER A 9 9.47 -2.02 -8.81
C SER A 9 8.30 -1.28 -8.20
N ASN A 10 7.38 -2.01 -7.57
CA ASN A 10 6.28 -1.43 -6.81
C ASN A 10 6.89 -0.34 -5.92
N ILE A 11 6.60 0.93 -6.22
CA ILE A 11 6.97 2.04 -5.34
C ILE A 11 6.01 1.94 -4.16
N VAL A 12 6.23 0.93 -3.32
CA VAL A 12 5.76 0.94 -1.96
C VAL A 12 6.73 1.88 -1.28
N TYR A 13 6.27 3.08 -0.95
CA TYR A 13 7.02 3.94 -0.05
C TYR A 13 7.16 3.15 1.27
N ALA A 14 8.28 2.46 1.43
CA ALA A 14 8.64 1.78 2.66
C ALA A 14 8.83 2.88 3.70
N GLN A 15 7.83 3.06 4.55
CA GLN A 15 7.93 3.98 5.66
C GLN A 15 8.84 3.34 6.71
N ASN A 16 9.95 4.01 7.03
CA ASN A 16 10.87 3.56 8.09
C ASN A 16 10.22 3.66 9.48
N ALA A 17 9.22 4.52 9.63
CA ALA A 17 8.46 4.72 10.86
C ALA A 17 7.07 5.26 10.53
N MET A 18 6.08 4.99 11.38
CA MET A 18 4.83 5.72 11.33
C MET A 18 5.05 7.19 11.74
N PRO A 19 4.45 8.16 11.01
CA PRO A 19 4.53 9.59 11.35
C PRO A 19 3.68 9.95 12.59
N GLY A 20 2.77 9.08 13.03
CA GLY A 20 1.92 9.29 14.20
C GLY A 20 1.05 8.08 14.51
N LYS A 21 0.25 8.15 15.58
CA LYS A 21 -0.61 7.04 16.03
C LYS A 21 -1.70 6.68 15.02
N ASN A 22 -2.22 7.66 14.30
CA ASN A 22 -3.24 7.48 13.27
C ASN A 22 -2.79 8.22 12.00
N SER A 23 -2.95 7.61 10.84
CA SER A 23 -2.62 8.20 9.54
C SER A 23 -3.67 7.83 8.50
N ILE A 24 -3.98 8.77 7.61
CA ILE A 24 -4.80 8.49 6.42
C ILE A 24 -3.83 8.36 5.25
N CYS A 25 -3.85 7.21 4.60
CA CYS A 25 -3.03 6.92 3.44
C CYS A 25 -3.88 7.04 2.19
N TRP A 26 -3.49 7.90 1.26
CA TRP A 26 -4.09 7.97 -0.05
C TRP A 26 -3.08 7.51 -1.09
N SER A 27 -3.51 6.62 -1.97
CA SER A 27 -2.69 6.06 -3.04
C SER A 27 -3.48 6.14 -4.33
N PRO A 28 -3.29 7.20 -5.14
CA PRO A 28 -4.02 7.35 -6.41
C PRO A 28 -3.71 6.22 -7.39
N PHE A 29 -2.52 5.63 -7.27
CA PHE A 29 -2.08 4.49 -8.06
C PHE A 29 -1.43 3.45 -7.15
N ARG A 30 -2.21 2.49 -6.65
CA ARG A 30 -1.64 1.25 -6.10
C ARG A 30 -1.70 0.19 -7.19
N ILE A 31 -0.53 -0.33 -7.56
CA ILE A 31 -0.42 -1.44 -8.49
C ILE A 31 -0.75 -2.70 -7.69
N ALA A 32 -1.98 -3.21 -7.82
CA ALA A 32 -2.34 -4.52 -7.27
C ALA A 32 -1.80 -5.64 -8.17
N ASP A 33 -1.78 -5.37 -9.47
CA ASP A 33 -1.14 -6.13 -10.53
C ASP A 33 -0.67 -5.13 -11.62
N PRO A 34 0.26 -5.51 -12.53
CA PRO A 34 0.88 -4.59 -13.49
C PRO A 34 -0.08 -3.92 -14.49
N VAL A 35 -1.36 -4.30 -14.49
CA VAL A 35 -2.33 -4.00 -15.54
C VAL A 35 -3.62 -3.36 -15.02
N ASN A 36 -3.87 -3.39 -13.71
CA ASN A 36 -5.05 -2.84 -13.06
C ASN A 36 -4.63 -1.88 -11.93
N PRO A 37 -4.33 -0.61 -12.26
CA PRO A 37 -4.13 0.41 -11.23
C PRO A 37 -5.43 0.63 -10.47
N ARG A 38 -5.35 0.76 -9.14
CA ARG A 38 -6.49 1.10 -8.29
C ARG A 38 -6.24 2.41 -7.53
N ILE A 39 -7.31 3.18 -7.36
CA ILE A 39 -7.32 4.29 -6.41
C ILE A 39 -7.66 3.68 -5.05
N GLU A 40 -6.82 3.97 -4.05
CA GLU A 40 -6.98 3.43 -2.71
C GLU A 40 -6.94 4.51 -1.64
N LEU A 41 -7.85 4.36 -0.68
CA LEU A 41 -7.88 5.11 0.55
C LEU A 41 -7.73 4.14 1.72
N GLY A 42 -6.80 4.42 2.62
CA GLY A 42 -6.49 3.61 3.77
C GLY A 42 -6.44 4.42 5.05
N PHE A 43 -6.73 3.76 6.15
CA PHE A 43 -6.53 4.25 7.50
C PHE A 43 -5.55 3.33 8.21
N GLU A 44 -4.46 3.91 8.70
CA GLU A 44 -3.42 3.20 9.42
C GLU A 44 -3.39 3.66 10.88
N ARG A 45 -3.28 2.69 11.80
CA ARG A 45 -3.18 2.93 13.24
C ARG A 45 -2.06 2.12 13.85
N SER A 46 -1.11 2.80 14.49
CA SER A 46 -0.12 2.16 15.35
C SER A 46 -0.79 1.69 16.65
N HIS A 47 -0.58 0.43 17.00
CA HIS A 47 -1.07 -0.16 18.25
C HIS A 47 0.06 -0.73 19.11
N SER A 48 1.27 -0.87 18.55
CA SER A 48 2.49 -1.20 19.29
C SER A 48 3.66 -0.47 18.64
N LYS A 49 4.79 -0.39 19.36
CA LYS A 49 6.00 0.32 18.93
C LYS A 49 6.48 -0.08 17.53
N ASN A 50 6.32 -1.35 17.19
CA ASN A 50 6.78 -1.92 15.92
C ASN A 50 5.61 -2.43 15.05
N TYR A 51 4.36 -2.18 15.43
CA TYR A 51 3.20 -2.70 14.69
C TYR A 51 2.17 -1.62 14.39
N ALA A 52 1.63 -1.68 13.17
CA ALA A 52 0.49 -0.89 12.76
C ALA A 52 -0.52 -1.75 12.00
N LEU A 53 -1.80 -1.47 12.25
CA LEU A 53 -2.91 -2.04 11.50
C LEU A 53 -3.33 -1.03 10.42
N ASN A 54 -3.40 -1.47 9.18
CA ASN A 54 -3.91 -0.70 8.05
C ASN A 54 -5.19 -1.34 7.52
N ILE A 55 -6.25 -0.54 7.40
CA ILE A 55 -7.51 -0.93 6.79
C ILE A 55 -7.70 -0.03 5.58
N SER A 56 -7.86 -0.62 4.39
CA SER A 56 -8.01 0.16 3.17
C SER A 56 -9.12 -0.35 2.27
N ALA A 57 -9.68 0.58 1.50
CA ALA A 57 -10.64 0.32 0.46
C ALA A 57 -10.11 0.90 -0.86
N GLY A 58 -10.00 0.04 -1.86
CA GLY A 58 -9.59 0.42 -3.21
C GLY A 58 -10.73 0.20 -4.20
N TYR A 59 -10.94 1.17 -5.09
CA TYR A 59 -11.82 1.00 -6.24
C TYR A 59 -10.97 0.61 -7.47
N MET A 60 -11.29 -0.56 -8.02
CA MET A 60 -10.66 -1.08 -9.22
C MET A 60 -11.49 -0.64 -10.43
N THR A 61 -10.86 0.09 -11.35
CA THR A 61 -11.47 0.52 -12.60
C THR A 61 -10.54 0.26 -13.77
N ARG A 62 -11.09 0.09 -14.96
CA ARG A 62 -10.31 -0.10 -16.18
C ARG A 62 -9.81 1.25 -16.67
N PHE A 63 -8.62 1.64 -16.21
CA PHE A 63 -7.96 2.83 -16.76
C PHE A 63 -7.43 2.58 -18.18
N PHE A 64 -7.02 1.35 -18.48
CA PHE A 64 -6.50 0.96 -19.78
C PHE A 64 -7.24 -0.27 -20.31
N ASN A 65 -7.77 -0.19 -21.53
CA ASN A 65 -8.39 -1.32 -22.25
C ASN A 65 -7.34 -2.29 -22.83
N MET A 66 -6.25 -2.55 -22.09
CA MET A 66 -5.11 -3.29 -22.61
C MET A 66 -5.21 -4.81 -22.42
N ASN A 67 -6.20 -5.31 -21.67
CA ASN A 67 -6.33 -6.73 -21.37
C ASN A 67 -7.68 -7.32 -21.80
N ALA A 68 -7.63 -8.56 -22.29
CA ALA A 68 -8.80 -9.39 -22.61
C ALA A 68 -9.56 -9.86 -21.35
N PHE A 69 -8.99 -9.67 -20.16
CA PHE A 69 -9.65 -10.00 -18.91
C PHE A 69 -10.74 -8.99 -18.58
N SER A 70 -11.96 -9.29 -19.00
CA SER A 70 -13.15 -8.62 -18.53
C SER A 70 -13.50 -9.13 -17.12
N ASN A 71 -13.64 -8.22 -16.14
CA ASN A 71 -14.33 -8.35 -14.83
C ASN A 71 -13.58 -7.82 -13.59
N TYR A 72 -12.48 -7.08 -13.74
CA TYR A 72 -11.76 -6.46 -12.61
C TYR A 72 -12.35 -5.13 -12.10
N ILE A 73 -13.66 -4.87 -12.32
CA ILE A 73 -14.30 -3.65 -11.80
C ILE A 73 -14.95 -3.99 -10.46
N GLY A 74 -14.63 -3.23 -9.42
CA GLY A 74 -15.24 -3.45 -8.11
C GLY A 74 -14.54 -2.74 -6.96
N VAL A 75 -15.02 -3.00 -5.76
CA VAL A 75 -14.43 -2.52 -4.52
C VAL A 75 -13.65 -3.66 -3.88
N ARG A 76 -12.42 -3.39 -3.46
CA ARG A 76 -11.59 -4.31 -2.69
C ARG A 76 -11.29 -3.70 -1.34
N VAL A 77 -11.65 -4.40 -0.28
CA VAL A 77 -11.26 -4.07 1.09
C VAL A 77 -10.03 -4.91 1.45
N SER A 78 -9.07 -4.31 2.14
CA SER A 78 -7.85 -4.97 2.61
C SER A 78 -7.61 -4.63 4.08
N VAL A 79 -7.13 -5.61 4.83
CA VAL A 79 -6.64 -5.45 6.20
C VAL A 79 -5.22 -5.99 6.23
N GLU A 80 -4.28 -5.17 6.69
CA GLU A 80 -2.86 -5.44 6.65
C GLU A 80 -2.24 -5.11 8.02
N GLU A 81 -1.46 -6.03 8.58
CA GLU A 81 -0.62 -5.75 9.75
C GLU A 81 0.81 -5.50 9.27
N LYS A 82 1.34 -4.33 9.59
CA LYS A 82 2.70 -3.91 9.24
C LYS A 82 3.61 -4.05 10.44
N TYR A 83 4.72 -4.74 10.25
CA TYR A 83 5.81 -4.82 11.21
C TYR A 83 6.97 -3.92 10.78
N PHE A 84 7.38 -3.01 11.65
CA PHE A 84 8.52 -2.13 11.43
C PHE A 84 9.75 -2.70 12.14
N VAL A 85 10.77 -3.07 11.37
CA VAL A 85 12.05 -3.55 11.92
C VAL A 85 12.76 -2.35 12.55
N PRO A 86 13.12 -2.39 13.84
CA PRO A 86 13.85 -1.30 14.48
C PRO A 86 15.28 -1.21 13.92
N PHE A 87 15.55 -0.19 13.12
CA PHE A 87 16.91 0.10 12.66
C PHE A 87 17.59 1.07 13.64
N GLY A 88 18.39 0.51 14.56
CA GLY A 88 19.27 1.28 15.46
C GLY A 88 18.66 1.70 16.80
N PRO A 89 19.50 2.20 17.74
CA PRO A 89 19.11 2.52 19.12
C PRO A 89 18.12 3.70 19.22
N GLU A 90 18.06 4.59 18.23
CA GLU A 90 17.19 5.76 18.24
C GLU A 90 15.69 5.41 18.18
N PHE A 91 15.34 4.25 17.60
CA PHE A 91 13.97 3.75 17.59
C PHE A 91 13.50 3.21 18.96
N SER A 92 14.42 3.04 19.92
CA SER A 92 14.09 2.56 21.25
C SER A 92 13.24 3.54 22.07
N ASN A 93 13.29 4.85 21.78
CA ASN A 93 12.79 5.88 22.70
C ASN A 93 11.47 6.56 22.27
N ARG A 94 10.73 6.04 21.28
CA ARG A 94 9.41 6.57 20.93
C ARG A 94 8.34 5.94 21.84
N ASN A 95 7.71 6.78 22.66
CA ASN A 95 6.62 6.46 23.61
C ASN A 95 5.25 6.43 22.94
#